data_AF-A0A0M8PCN9-F1
#
_entry.id   AF-A0A0M8PCN9-F1
#
_cell.length_a   1.000
_cell.length_b   1.000
_cell.length_c   1.000
_cell.angle_alpha   90.00
_cell.angle_beta   90.00
_cell.angle_gamma   90.00
#
_symmetry.space_group_name_H-M   'P 1'
#
loop_
_entity.id
_entity.type
_entity.pdbx_description
1 polymer ?
#
loop_
_entity_poly.entity_id
_entity_poly.type
_entity_poly.pdbx_seq_one_letter_code
_entity_poly.pdbx_strand_id
1 'polypeptide(L)'
;FSPMERPVGLDRHETLDERLREEEPEREDEGESEFRSSVAEAGRARAGRLVAPDEGTAEDQDAELFGTDVGIDGGAASAEEAAVHLIDEEDSGRED
;
A
#
# COMPACT_ATOMS: atom_id res chain seq x y z
N PHE A 1 3.65 -35.51 26.83
CA PHE A 1 2.86 -34.26 26.85
C PHE A 1 3.79 -33.14 26.45
N SER A 2 3.68 -32.66 25.21
CA SER A 2 4.31 -31.41 24.83
C SER A 2 3.64 -30.29 25.63
N PRO A 3 4.40 -29.38 26.26
CA PRO A 3 3.82 -28.19 26.85
C PRO A 3 3.03 -27.43 25.79
N MET A 4 1.86 -26.90 26.16
CA MET A 4 1.08 -26.03 25.31
C MET A 4 1.91 -24.76 25.09
N GLU A 5 2.47 -24.58 23.89
CA GLU A 5 3.18 -23.36 23.52
C GLU A 5 2.23 -22.18 23.74
N ARG A 6 2.62 -21.25 24.62
CA ARG A 6 1.91 -19.97 24.75
C ARG A 6 2.03 -19.26 23.40
N PRO A 7 0.99 -18.56 22.93
CA PRO A 7 1.12 -17.73 21.74
C PRO A 7 2.21 -16.68 21.99
N VAL A 8 3.22 -16.67 21.12
CA VAL A 8 4.27 -15.66 21.07
C VAL A 8 3.65 -14.26 20.98
N GLY A 9 4.12 -13.32 21.81
CA GLY A 9 3.76 -11.89 21.73
C GLY A 9 2.52 -11.42 22.52
N LEU A 10 2.00 -12.20 23.48
CA LEU A 10 0.90 -11.75 24.36
C LEU A 10 1.33 -11.42 25.81
N ASP A 11 2.63 -11.43 26.10
CA ASP A 11 3.12 -10.95 27.39
C ASP A 11 3.11 -9.42 27.39
N ARG A 12 2.16 -8.82 28.14
CA ARG A 12 1.94 -7.36 28.27
C ARG A 12 3.14 -6.55 28.82
N HIS A 13 4.33 -7.14 28.87
CA HIS A 13 5.53 -6.59 29.50
C HIS A 13 6.80 -6.68 28.63
N GLU A 14 6.75 -7.23 27.42
CA GLU A 14 7.89 -7.21 26.50
C GLU A 14 8.13 -5.80 25.94
N THR A 15 9.40 -5.42 25.78
CA THR A 15 9.79 -4.15 25.17
C THR A 15 9.94 -4.30 23.65
N LEU A 16 9.90 -3.19 22.91
CA LEU A 16 10.14 -3.22 21.45
C LEU A 16 11.51 -3.84 21.10
N ASP A 17 12.55 -3.53 21.88
CA ASP A 17 13.89 -4.09 21.71
C ASP A 17 13.94 -5.61 21.92
N GLU A 18 13.11 -6.14 22.79
CA GLU A 18 13.03 -7.59 23.04
C GLU A 18 12.38 -8.30 21.85
N ARG A 19 11.25 -7.77 21.38
CA ARG A 19 10.55 -8.27 20.18
C ARG A 19 11.43 -8.27 18.93
N LEU A 20 12.21 -7.21 18.73
CA LEU A 20 13.15 -7.09 17.61
C LEU A 20 14.31 -8.10 17.68
N ARG A 21 14.72 -8.53 18.87
CA ARG A 21 15.77 -9.56 19.03
C ARG A 21 15.25 -10.96 18.78
N GLU A 22 13.97 -11.19 19.01
CA GLU A 22 13.30 -12.47 18.76
C GLU A 22 12.84 -12.62 17.30
N GLU A 23 12.81 -11.52 16.54
CA GLU A 23 12.50 -11.53 15.11
C GLU A 23 13.60 -12.28 14.33
N GLU A 24 13.23 -13.42 13.77
CA GLU A 24 14.03 -14.13 12.79
C GLU A 24 13.60 -13.66 11.38
N PRO A 25 14.53 -13.29 10.49
CA PRO A 25 14.17 -12.89 9.14
C PRO A 25 13.48 -14.04 8.40
N GLU A 26 12.39 -13.72 7.70
CA GLU A 26 11.76 -14.67 6.79
C GLU A 26 12.79 -15.10 5.73
N ARG A 27 12.89 -16.40 5.46
CA ARG A 27 13.73 -16.88 4.35
C ARG A 27 13.06 -16.46 3.05
N GLU A 28 13.82 -15.80 2.18
CA GLU A 28 13.38 -15.55 0.82
C GLU A 28 13.02 -16.90 0.17
N ASP A 29 11.73 -17.11 -0.10
CA ASP A 29 11.31 -18.19 -0.98
C ASP A 29 11.78 -17.82 -2.39
N GLU A 30 12.63 -18.65 -3.00
CA GLU A 30 13.05 -18.47 -4.40
C GLU A 30 11.88 -18.73 -5.36
N GLY A 31 10.73 -19.20 -4.86
CA GLY A 31 9.48 -19.29 -5.57
C GLY A 31 9.00 -17.94 -6.10
N GLU A 32 8.45 -17.95 -7.30
CA GLU A 32 7.81 -16.81 -7.94
C GLU A 32 6.71 -16.28 -7.00
N SER A 33 7.03 -15.25 -6.20
CA SER A 33 6.04 -14.58 -5.39
C SER A 33 4.92 -14.12 -6.32
N GLU A 34 3.68 -14.57 -6.06
CA GLU A 34 2.50 -14.19 -6.83
C GLU A 34 2.28 -12.65 -6.83
N PHE A 35 3.01 -11.93 -5.96
CA PHE A 35 3.06 -10.48 -5.89
C PHE A 35 4.11 -9.82 -6.78
N ARG A 36 5.09 -10.56 -7.31
CA ARG A 36 6.12 -9.99 -8.21
C ARG A 36 5.58 -9.61 -9.58
N SER A 37 4.38 -10.06 -9.92
CA SER A 37 3.69 -9.78 -11.19
C SER A 37 2.62 -8.68 -11.09
N SER A 38 2.57 -7.87 -10.04
CA SER A 38 1.53 -6.83 -9.90
C SER A 38 1.98 -5.45 -10.36
N VAL A 39 3.24 -5.24 -10.75
CA VAL A 39 3.74 -3.91 -11.14
C VAL A 39 3.02 -3.37 -12.39
N ALA A 40 2.63 -4.23 -13.33
CA ALA A 40 1.88 -3.81 -14.51
C ALA A 40 0.44 -3.38 -14.15
N GLU A 41 -0.17 -4.00 -13.15
CA GLU A 41 -1.56 -3.73 -12.75
C GLU A 41 -1.66 -2.62 -11.69
N ALA A 42 -0.64 -2.47 -10.84
CA ALA A 42 -0.57 -1.42 -9.85
C ALA A 42 0.08 -0.16 -10.44
N GLY A 43 1.09 -0.29 -11.29
CA GLY A 43 1.90 0.83 -11.74
C GLY A 43 3.01 1.19 -10.75
N ARG A 44 4.05 1.88 -11.25
CA ARG A 44 5.28 2.16 -10.47
C ARG A 44 5.24 3.48 -9.71
N ALA A 45 4.53 4.47 -10.24
CA ALA A 45 4.44 5.79 -9.64
C ALA A 45 3.18 5.86 -8.78
N ARG A 46 3.30 6.40 -7.56
CA ARG A 46 2.12 6.70 -6.73
C ARG A 46 1.41 7.94 -7.25
N ALA A 47 0.08 7.94 -7.16
CA ALA A 47 -0.71 9.15 -7.33
C ALA A 47 -0.78 9.91 -5.99
N GLY A 48 -0.95 11.23 -6.07
CA GLY A 48 -1.22 12.07 -4.92
C GLY A 48 -2.71 12.22 -4.64
N ARG A 49 -3.05 13.21 -3.81
CA ARG A 49 -4.46 13.58 -3.55
C ARG A 49 -5.11 14.12 -4.83
N LEU A 50 -6.28 13.57 -5.18
CA LEU A 50 -7.12 14.08 -6.28
C LEU A 50 -8.11 15.14 -5.76
N VAL A 51 -8.13 16.30 -6.41
CA VAL A 51 -8.97 17.43 -6.03
C VAL A 51 -9.88 17.82 -7.20
N ALA A 52 -11.17 17.95 -6.93
CA ALA A 52 -12.16 18.40 -7.92
C ALA A 52 -11.86 19.86 -8.37
N PRO A 53 -12.29 20.28 -9.58
CA PRO A 53 -12.00 21.63 -10.10
C PRO A 53 -12.48 22.77 -9.19
N ASP A 54 -13.58 22.54 -8.47
CA ASP A 54 -14.19 23.45 -7.50
C ASP A 54 -13.72 23.20 -6.05
N GLU A 55 -12.67 22.40 -5.90
CA GLU A 55 -12.12 21.96 -4.61
C GLU A 55 -13.11 21.14 -3.74
N GLY A 56 -14.17 20.60 -4.35
CA GLY A 56 -15.22 19.85 -3.67
C GLY A 56 -16.10 20.74 -2.78
N THR A 57 -16.26 22.01 -3.16
CA THR A 57 -17.01 23.01 -2.37
C THR A 57 -18.41 23.28 -2.92
N ALA A 58 -18.66 22.93 -4.18
CA ALA A 58 -19.95 23.07 -4.84
C ALA A 58 -20.66 21.71 -4.96
N GLU A 59 -21.94 21.75 -5.30
CA GLU A 59 -22.66 20.54 -5.72
C GLU A 59 -22.08 20.03 -7.04
N ASP A 60 -22.01 18.71 -7.18
CA ASP A 60 -21.59 18.07 -8.42
C ASP A 60 -22.69 18.18 -9.48
N GLN A 61 -22.37 18.83 -10.59
CA GLN A 61 -23.32 19.16 -11.65
C GLN A 61 -23.08 18.33 -12.93
N ASP A 62 -21.95 17.61 -12.98
CA ASP A 62 -21.53 16.82 -14.12
C ASP A 62 -21.65 15.32 -13.78
N ALA A 63 -21.90 14.49 -14.78
CA ALA A 63 -21.96 13.03 -14.55
C ALA A 63 -20.55 12.40 -14.51
N GLU A 64 -19.56 13.13 -15.01
CA GLU A 64 -18.17 12.70 -15.10
C GLU A 64 -17.38 13.16 -13.87
N LEU A 65 -16.60 12.24 -13.28
CA LEU A 65 -15.79 12.52 -12.10
C LEU A 65 -14.39 13.00 -12.51
N PHE A 66 -14.16 14.31 -12.50
CA PHE A 66 -12.86 14.91 -12.78
C PHE A 66 -12.11 15.29 -11.50
N GLY A 67 -10.80 15.06 -11.49
CA GLY A 67 -9.92 15.47 -10.40
C GLY A 67 -8.50 15.73 -10.91
N THR A 68 -7.82 16.70 -10.29
CA THR A 68 -6.40 16.99 -10.54
C THR A 68 -5.56 16.44 -9.40
N ASP A 69 -4.51 15.70 -9.73
CA ASP A 69 -3.48 15.29 -8.76
C ASP A 69 -2.67 16.52 -8.32
N VAL A 70 -2.71 16.84 -7.03
CA VAL A 70 -1.98 17.98 -6.45
C VAL A 70 -0.69 17.57 -5.73
N GLY A 71 -0.27 16.30 -5.88
CA GLY A 71 0.98 15.76 -5.36
C GLY A 71 0.81 14.89 -4.11
N ILE A 72 1.90 14.20 -3.77
CA ILE A 72 1.98 13.26 -2.65
C ILE A 72 2.37 14.00 -1.36
N ASP A 73 1.57 13.85 -0.30
CA ASP A 73 1.86 14.45 1.02
C ASP A 73 2.96 13.70 1.82
N GLY A 74 3.61 12.72 1.19
CA GLY A 74 4.81 12.04 1.68
C GLY A 74 4.54 11.26 2.97
N GLY A 75 5.19 11.64 4.07
CA GLY A 75 4.99 11.03 5.38
C GLY A 75 3.67 11.42 6.06
N ALA A 76 2.97 12.43 5.54
CA ALA A 76 1.63 12.82 5.97
C ALA A 76 0.53 12.26 5.06
N ALA A 77 0.90 11.51 4.00
CA ALA A 77 -0.06 10.86 3.13
C ALA A 77 -0.96 9.91 3.93
N SER A 78 -2.25 9.91 3.63
CA SER A 78 -3.17 8.92 4.21
C SER A 78 -2.79 7.52 3.70
N ALA A 79 -3.25 6.49 4.41
CA ALA A 79 -3.07 5.11 3.95
C ALA A 79 -3.71 4.89 2.56
N GLU A 80 -4.82 5.57 2.29
CA GLU A 80 -5.54 5.49 1.01
C GLU A 80 -4.75 6.15 -0.11
N GLU A 81 -4.22 7.36 0.11
CA GLU A 81 -3.35 8.04 -0.85
C GLU A 81 -2.09 7.21 -1.15
N ALA A 82 -1.48 6.62 -0.11
CA ALA A 82 -0.30 5.79 -0.28
C ALA A 82 -0.54 4.50 -1.08
N ALA A 83 -1.79 4.06 -1.20
CA ALA A 83 -2.18 2.84 -1.93
C ALA A 83 -2.46 3.08 -3.43
N VAL A 84 -2.75 4.32 -3.85
CA VAL A 84 -3.10 4.63 -5.24
C VAL A 84 -1.86 4.84 -6.10
N HIS A 85 -1.86 4.24 -7.29
CA HIS A 85 -0.75 4.27 -8.23
C HIS A 85 -1.25 4.57 -9.67
N LEU A 86 -0.34 5.08 -10.49
CA LEU A 86 -0.56 5.41 -11.90
C LEU A 86 -0.15 4.22 -12.76
N ILE A 87 -1.09 3.71 -13.55
CA ILE A 87 -0.84 2.71 -14.59
C ILE A 87 -0.46 3.47 -15.86
N ASP A 88 0.75 3.24 -16.36
CA ASP A 88 1.18 3.81 -17.63
C ASP A 88 0.50 3.06 -18.79
N GLU A 89 0.05 3.79 -19.81
CA GLU A 89 -0.58 3.18 -20.98
C GLU A 89 0.39 2.18 -21.67
N GLU A 90 1.70 2.44 -21.62
CA GLU A 90 2.74 1.52 -22.12
C GLU A 90 2.84 0.23 -21.29
N ASP A 91 2.55 0.27 -19.98
CA ASP A 91 2.50 -0.91 -19.10
C ASP A 91 1.18 -1.70 -19.26
N SER A 92 0.08 -1.04 -19.67
CA SER A 92 -1.25 -1.65 -19.82
C SER A 92 -1.43 -2.50 -21.10
N GLY A 93 -0.53 -2.38 -22.08
CA GLY A 93 -0.64 -3.01 -23.40
C GLY A 93 0.09 -4.34 -23.57
N ARG A 94 0.75 -4.86 -22.53
CA ARG A 94 1.41 -6.17 -22.57
C ARG A 94 0.42 -7.26 -22.16
N GLU A 95 -0.52 -7.56 -23.04
CA GLU A 95 -1.28 -8.81 -23.00
C GLU A 95 -0.30 -9.96 -23.29
N ASP A 96 -0.02 -10.82 -22.31
CA ASP A 96 0.69 -12.11 -22.51
C ASP A 96 -0.27 -13.16 -23.09
#